data_AF-A0A7S2N7H6-F1
#
_entry.id   AF-A0A7S2N7H6-F1
#
_cell.length_a   1.000
_cell.length_b   1.000
_cell.length_c   1.000
_cell.angle_alpha   90.00
_cell.angle_beta   90.00
_cell.angle_gamma   90.00
#
_symmetry.space_group_name_H-M   'P 1'
#
loop_
_entity.id
_entity.type
_entity.pdbx_description
1 polymer ?
#
loop_
_entity_poly.entity_id
_entity_poly.type
_entity_poly.pdbx_seq_one_letter_code
_entity_poly.pdbx_strand_id
1 'polypeptide(L)'
;GMLAAAALAALAWSARAQVVARPACPAASPDPAFDGAPWSELGKRVVLREVAPVELRAADTPRRNPLWLTHQPGAMVYSGTMGSDGVAGWAAASSTPARYVALRTAEDASEALKFAADNNLAVSVKNTGHDWFGRSFRRGSLMLWTHKMTKIDWRDDFTPAGCSQSVGPTVTVGAGVQFW
;
A
#
# COMPACT_ATOMS: atom_id res chain seq x y z
N GLY A 1 -61.55 30.37 40.48
CA GLY A 1 -60.47 30.77 39.56
C GLY A 1 -59.15 30.60 40.26
N MET A 2 -58.34 29.63 39.82
CA MET A 2 -56.93 29.50 40.17
C MET A 2 -56.26 28.82 38.97
N LEU A 3 -55.40 29.58 38.28
CA LEU A 3 -54.73 29.22 37.04
C LEU A 3 -53.64 28.17 37.31
N ALA A 4 -53.66 27.09 36.54
CA ALA A 4 -52.64 26.05 36.54
C ALA A 4 -51.45 26.43 35.65
N ALA A 5 -50.28 25.97 36.06
CA ALA A 5 -48.96 26.39 35.64
C ALA A 5 -48.54 25.96 34.22
N ALA A 6 -47.63 26.75 33.65
CA ALA A 6 -46.90 26.51 32.42
C ALA A 6 -45.75 25.50 32.60
N ALA A 7 -45.42 24.74 31.55
CA ALA A 7 -44.06 24.50 31.05
C ALA A 7 -44.09 23.48 29.89
N LEU A 8 -43.84 23.95 28.66
CA LEU A 8 -43.53 23.10 27.50
C LEU A 8 -42.03 22.82 27.50
N ALA A 9 -41.64 21.57 27.77
CA ALA A 9 -40.25 21.14 27.77
C ALA A 9 -39.81 20.63 26.38
N ALA A 10 -38.83 21.35 25.83
CA ALA A 10 -37.70 20.93 24.99
C ALA A 10 -37.89 19.86 23.90
N LEU A 11 -37.77 20.31 22.64
CA LEU A 11 -37.38 19.48 21.49
C LEU A 11 -35.93 18.99 21.68
N ALA A 12 -35.77 17.69 21.96
CA ALA A 12 -34.48 17.02 21.85
C ALA A 12 -34.30 16.47 20.43
N TRP A 13 -33.59 17.21 19.57
CA TRP A 13 -33.15 16.71 18.27
C TRP A 13 -31.86 15.90 18.49
N SER A 14 -31.99 14.60 18.72
CA SER A 14 -30.81 13.73 18.68
C SER A 14 -30.47 13.43 17.22
N ALA A 15 -29.60 14.24 16.62
CA ALA A 15 -28.91 13.85 15.40
C ALA A 15 -27.92 12.73 15.76
N ARG A 16 -28.37 11.47 15.73
CA ARG A 16 -27.44 10.35 15.64
C ARG A 16 -26.69 10.54 14.33
N ALA A 17 -25.39 10.84 14.40
CA ALA A 17 -24.51 10.74 13.25
C ALA A 17 -24.73 9.34 12.65
N GLN A 18 -25.28 9.29 11.44
CA GLN A 18 -25.44 8.04 10.73
C GLN A 18 -24.03 7.48 10.53
N VAL A 19 -23.73 6.37 11.19
CA VAL A 19 -22.55 5.56 10.86
C VAL A 19 -22.82 5.05 9.46
N VAL A 20 -22.27 5.75 8.45
CA VAL A 20 -22.28 5.27 7.07
C VAL A 20 -21.56 3.92 7.10
N ALA A 21 -22.30 2.85 6.81
CA ALA A 21 -21.73 1.52 6.72
C ALA A 21 -20.58 1.55 5.71
N ARG A 22 -19.36 1.26 6.17
CA ARG A 22 -18.21 1.16 5.27
C ARG A 22 -18.51 0.05 4.26
N PRO A 23 -18.30 0.26 2.95
CA PRO A 23 -18.48 -0.80 1.97
C PRO A 23 -17.68 -2.03 2.38
N ALA A 24 -18.28 -3.21 2.23
CA ALA A 24 -17.73 -4.47 2.76
C ALA A 24 -16.35 -4.83 2.19
N CYS A 25 -16.01 -4.28 1.02
CA CYS A 25 -14.73 -4.51 0.33
C CYS A 25 -13.96 -3.18 0.18
N PRO A 26 -12.63 -3.17 0.40
CA PRO A 26 -11.80 -2.02 0.07
C PRO A 26 -11.84 -1.72 -1.45
N ALA A 27 -12.04 -0.46 -1.81
CA ALA A 27 -12.18 0.02 -3.18
C ALA A 27 -10.85 -0.12 -3.95
N ALA A 28 -10.94 -0.49 -5.23
CA ALA A 28 -9.79 -0.62 -6.13
C ALA A 28 -10.19 -0.13 -7.52
N SER A 29 -9.31 0.57 -8.23
CA SER A 29 -9.59 1.04 -9.59
C SER A 29 -10.05 -0.12 -10.50
N PRO A 30 -11.08 0.07 -11.34
CA PRO A 30 -11.75 1.33 -11.68
C PRO A 30 -12.98 1.67 -10.83
N ASP A 31 -13.00 1.29 -9.55
CA ASP A 31 -14.07 1.71 -8.62
C ASP A 31 -14.05 3.25 -8.45
N PRO A 32 -15.18 3.95 -8.68
CA PRO A 32 -15.28 5.40 -8.47
C PRO A 32 -14.86 5.87 -7.07
N ALA A 33 -15.04 5.05 -6.04
CA ALA A 33 -14.59 5.37 -4.69
C ALA A 33 -13.06 5.39 -4.58
N PHE A 34 -12.37 4.54 -5.35
CA PHE A 34 -10.91 4.58 -5.45
C PHE A 34 -10.46 5.76 -6.33
N ASP A 35 -11.02 5.87 -7.53
CA ASP A 35 -10.58 6.89 -8.50
C ASP A 35 -10.87 8.32 -8.01
N GLY A 36 -11.97 8.50 -7.24
CA GLY A 36 -12.38 9.75 -6.62
C GLY A 36 -11.74 10.07 -5.27
N ALA A 37 -10.86 9.22 -4.72
CA ALA A 37 -10.16 9.51 -3.47
C ALA A 37 -9.30 10.78 -3.58
N PRO A 38 -9.00 11.50 -2.47
CA PRO A 38 -8.28 12.77 -2.50
C PRO A 38 -6.76 12.59 -2.71
N TRP A 39 -6.40 12.04 -3.87
CA TRP A 39 -5.03 11.64 -4.20
C TRP A 39 -4.03 12.80 -4.23
N SER A 40 -4.48 13.99 -4.62
CA SER A 40 -3.65 15.20 -4.59
C SER A 40 -3.17 15.53 -3.18
N GLU A 41 -4.01 15.28 -2.15
CA GLU A 41 -3.65 15.51 -0.76
C GLU A 41 -2.59 14.51 -0.27
N LEU A 42 -2.71 13.24 -0.65
CA LEU A 42 -1.66 12.25 -0.37
C LEU A 42 -0.35 12.62 -1.08
N GLY A 43 -0.43 13.00 -2.36
CA GLY A 43 0.74 13.35 -3.18
C GLY A 43 1.54 14.56 -2.68
N LYS A 44 0.97 15.41 -1.83
CA LYS A 44 1.70 16.49 -1.13
C LYS A 44 2.65 15.96 -0.05
N ARG A 45 2.37 14.79 0.51
CA ARG A 45 3.09 14.22 1.67
C ARG A 45 4.04 13.09 1.28
N VAL A 46 3.71 12.33 0.22
CA VAL A 46 4.49 11.17 -0.22
C VAL A 46 4.70 11.16 -1.73
N VAL A 47 5.69 10.38 -2.20
CA VAL A 47 5.91 10.19 -3.65
C VAL A 47 4.89 9.22 -4.22
N LEU A 48 3.72 9.75 -4.58
CA LEU A 48 2.62 9.04 -5.23
C LEU A 48 2.76 9.11 -6.76
N ARG A 49 2.60 7.98 -7.44
CA ARG A 49 2.65 7.87 -8.91
C ARG A 49 1.67 6.81 -9.41
N GLU A 50 1.26 6.92 -10.67
CA GLU A 50 0.53 5.86 -11.35
C GLU A 50 1.49 4.73 -11.76
N VAL A 51 1.01 3.49 -11.70
CA VAL A 51 1.81 2.34 -12.15
C VAL A 51 1.75 2.30 -13.68
N ALA A 52 2.89 2.52 -14.32
CA ALA A 52 3.02 2.29 -15.75
C ALA A 52 2.93 0.78 -16.05
N PRO A 53 2.13 0.36 -17.05
CA PRO A 53 2.16 -1.00 -17.56
C PRO A 53 3.57 -1.38 -18.01
N VAL A 54 3.98 -2.60 -17.72
CA VAL A 54 5.24 -3.16 -18.20
C VAL A 54 4.95 -4.07 -19.37
N GLU A 55 5.30 -3.62 -20.58
CA GLU A 55 5.07 -4.34 -21.83
C GLU A 55 6.06 -5.50 -22.00
N LEU A 56 5.83 -6.61 -21.27
CA LEU A 56 6.72 -7.78 -21.31
C LEU A 56 6.90 -8.38 -22.71
N ARG A 57 5.98 -8.13 -23.64
CA ARG A 57 6.03 -8.64 -25.02
C ARG A 57 6.81 -7.75 -25.97
N ALA A 58 7.10 -6.51 -25.60
CA ALA A 58 7.89 -5.62 -26.46
C ALA A 58 9.31 -6.19 -26.65
N ALA A 59 9.82 -6.11 -27.89
CA ALA A 59 11.06 -6.76 -28.29
C ALA A 59 12.29 -6.23 -27.52
N ASP A 60 12.25 -4.96 -27.13
CA ASP A 60 13.29 -4.23 -26.41
C ASP A 60 13.17 -4.33 -24.88
N THR A 61 12.08 -4.88 -24.36
CA THR A 61 11.89 -5.03 -22.91
C THR A 61 12.82 -6.11 -22.35
N PRO A 62 13.71 -5.79 -21.39
CA PRO A 62 14.67 -6.74 -20.84
C PRO A 62 14.01 -7.66 -19.80
N ARG A 63 12.95 -8.36 -20.21
CA ARG A 63 12.09 -9.24 -19.39
C ARG A 63 12.79 -10.40 -18.69
N ARG A 64 14.04 -10.69 -19.04
CA ARG A 64 14.88 -11.71 -18.40
C ARG A 64 15.91 -11.14 -17.44
N ASN A 65 15.99 -9.81 -17.31
CA ASN A 65 16.90 -9.16 -16.38
C ASN A 65 16.19 -8.96 -15.03
N PRO A 66 16.50 -9.75 -13.99
CA PRO A 66 15.83 -9.65 -12.70
C PRO A 66 16.08 -8.29 -12.05
N LEU A 67 17.28 -7.70 -12.21
CA LEU A 67 17.59 -6.38 -11.67
C LEU A 67 16.77 -5.28 -12.35
N TRP A 68 16.53 -5.38 -13.66
CA TRP A 68 15.64 -4.43 -14.31
C TRP A 68 14.19 -4.58 -13.81
N LEU A 69 13.70 -5.81 -13.67
CA LEU A 69 12.35 -6.11 -13.20
C LEU A 69 12.10 -5.59 -11.78
N THR A 70 13.04 -5.76 -10.84
CA THR A 70 12.88 -5.24 -9.47
C THR A 70 12.75 -3.71 -9.44
N HIS A 71 13.36 -3.02 -10.41
CA HIS A 71 13.30 -1.57 -10.55
C HIS A 71 12.00 -1.05 -11.18
N GLN A 72 11.14 -1.92 -11.71
CA GLN A 72 9.83 -1.53 -12.23
C GLN A 72 8.73 -1.69 -11.18
N PRO A 73 7.94 -0.67 -10.86
CA PRO A 73 6.77 -0.80 -9.98
C PRO A 73 5.75 -1.82 -10.53
N GLY A 74 5.53 -1.83 -11.85
CA GLY A 74 4.56 -2.71 -12.51
C GLY A 74 5.07 -4.12 -12.84
N ALA A 75 6.34 -4.45 -12.57
CA ALA A 75 6.89 -5.77 -12.86
C ALA A 75 7.05 -6.65 -11.61
N MET A 76 7.15 -7.96 -11.89
CA MET A 76 7.50 -9.02 -10.96
C MET A 76 8.75 -9.74 -11.48
N VAL A 77 9.65 -10.15 -10.58
CA VAL A 77 10.80 -11.02 -10.92
C VAL A 77 10.34 -12.45 -11.08
N TYR A 78 9.56 -12.91 -10.12
CA TYR A 78 8.91 -14.21 -10.16
C TYR A 78 7.47 -14.04 -9.79
N SER A 79 6.66 -14.77 -10.52
CA SER A 79 5.24 -14.74 -10.40
C SER A 79 4.71 -16.17 -10.52
N GLY A 80 5.55 -17.20 -10.35
CA GLY A 80 5.20 -18.54 -10.82
C GLY A 80 4.80 -18.49 -12.29
N THR A 81 3.97 -19.39 -12.76
CA THR A 81 3.39 -19.24 -14.10
C THR A 81 2.47 -18.00 -14.23
N MET A 82 2.35 -17.14 -13.21
CA MET A 82 1.66 -15.87 -13.35
C MET A 82 2.41 -14.93 -14.29
N GLY A 83 1.71 -14.38 -15.28
CA GLY A 83 2.33 -13.66 -16.40
C GLY A 83 2.88 -14.54 -17.52
N SER A 84 2.72 -15.88 -17.47
CA SER A 84 3.09 -16.74 -18.60
C SER A 84 2.03 -16.70 -19.71
N ASP A 85 2.48 -16.63 -20.96
CA ASP A 85 1.61 -16.67 -22.16
C ASP A 85 0.91 -18.03 -22.35
N GLY A 86 1.38 -19.08 -21.65
CA GLY A 86 0.86 -20.44 -21.77
C GLY A 86 -0.22 -20.82 -20.75
N VAL A 87 -0.49 -19.98 -19.75
CA VAL A 87 -1.49 -20.28 -18.70
C VAL A 87 -2.37 -19.06 -18.44
N ALA A 88 -3.46 -18.96 -19.21
CA ALA A 88 -4.38 -17.82 -19.23
C ALA A 88 -4.98 -17.43 -17.86
N GLY A 89 -5.11 -18.38 -16.93
CA GLY A 89 -5.64 -18.12 -15.57
C GLY A 89 -4.75 -17.25 -14.69
N TRP A 90 -3.53 -16.93 -15.13
CA TRP A 90 -2.51 -16.35 -14.27
C TRP A 90 -1.79 -15.12 -14.86
N ALA A 91 -2.21 -14.55 -16.00
CA ALA A 91 -1.52 -13.39 -16.59
C ALA A 91 -1.39 -12.22 -15.58
N ALA A 92 -0.15 -11.88 -15.18
CA ALA A 92 0.17 -10.77 -14.27
C ALA A 92 -0.42 -9.41 -14.73
N ALA A 93 -0.73 -9.29 -16.03
CA ALA A 93 -1.42 -8.16 -16.64
C ALA A 93 -2.80 -7.85 -16.02
N SER A 94 -3.45 -8.80 -15.32
CA SER A 94 -4.74 -8.55 -14.66
C SER A 94 -4.62 -8.18 -13.18
N SER A 95 -3.42 -8.15 -12.60
CA SER A 95 -3.23 -7.90 -11.15
C SER A 95 -2.46 -6.61 -10.82
N THR A 96 -2.21 -5.76 -11.82
CA THR A 96 -1.46 -4.50 -11.69
C THR A 96 -2.17 -3.52 -10.74
N PRO A 97 -1.47 -2.98 -9.71
CA PRO A 97 -1.95 -1.87 -8.91
C PRO A 97 -2.18 -0.65 -9.80
N ALA A 98 -3.11 0.23 -9.44
CA ALA A 98 -3.35 1.45 -10.22
C ALA A 98 -2.30 2.52 -9.88
N ARG A 99 -1.96 2.64 -8.60
CA ARG A 99 -1.07 3.66 -8.07
C ARG A 99 -0.06 3.05 -7.13
N TYR A 100 1.06 3.72 -6.92
CA TYR A 100 2.04 3.33 -5.92
C TYR A 100 2.60 4.52 -5.17
N VAL A 101 2.99 4.26 -3.92
CA VAL A 101 3.82 5.16 -3.12
C VAL A 101 5.23 4.59 -3.09
N ALA A 102 6.21 5.35 -3.57
CA ALA A 102 7.62 5.00 -3.45
C ALA A 102 8.12 5.32 -2.03
N LEU A 103 8.11 4.33 -1.15
CA LEU A 103 8.46 4.50 0.25
C LEU A 103 9.97 4.72 0.42
N ARG A 104 10.32 5.74 1.22
CA ARG A 104 11.70 6.00 1.66
C ARG A 104 11.83 5.92 3.17
N THR A 105 10.77 6.20 3.91
CA THR A 105 10.76 6.18 5.37
C THR A 105 9.51 5.47 5.95
N ALA A 106 9.51 5.24 7.26
CA ALA A 106 8.35 4.68 7.95
C ALA A 106 7.16 5.67 7.99
N GLU A 107 7.45 6.97 7.93
CA GLU A 107 6.45 8.04 7.87
C GLU A 107 5.70 7.98 6.53
N ASP A 108 6.38 7.77 5.40
CA ASP A 108 5.73 7.58 4.11
C ASP A 108 4.70 6.43 4.16
N ALA A 109 5.09 5.31 4.79
CA ALA A 109 4.23 4.14 4.92
C ALA A 109 3.03 4.44 5.82
N SER A 110 3.26 5.16 6.93
CA SER A 110 2.22 5.57 7.86
C SER A 110 1.21 6.52 7.21
N GLU A 111 1.66 7.51 6.45
CA GLU A 111 0.81 8.44 5.72
C GLU A 111 -0.05 7.73 4.67
N ALA A 112 0.56 6.82 3.90
CA ALA A 112 -0.14 6.06 2.88
C ALA A 112 -1.15 5.06 3.47
N LEU A 113 -0.82 4.38 4.57
CA LEU A 113 -1.72 3.45 5.25
C LEU A 113 -2.89 4.16 5.92
N LYS A 114 -2.65 5.31 6.58
CA LYS A 114 -3.73 6.14 7.14
C LYS A 114 -4.67 6.61 6.03
N PHE A 115 -4.12 7.15 4.95
CA PHE A 115 -4.92 7.56 3.80
C PHE A 115 -5.75 6.41 3.22
N ALA A 116 -5.16 5.24 3.04
CA ALA A 116 -5.86 4.06 2.55
C ALA A 116 -6.96 3.59 3.51
N ALA A 117 -6.69 3.62 4.82
CA ALA A 117 -7.68 3.29 5.83
C ALA A 117 -8.84 4.29 5.80
N ASP A 118 -8.58 5.59 5.81
CA ASP A 118 -9.60 6.65 5.85
C ASP A 118 -10.53 6.59 4.62
N ASN A 119 -9.99 6.24 3.46
CA ASN A 119 -10.73 6.15 2.20
C ASN A 119 -11.17 4.71 1.83
N ASN A 120 -10.97 3.74 2.73
CA ASN A 120 -11.28 2.32 2.52
C ASN A 120 -10.71 1.75 1.19
N LEU A 121 -9.43 1.97 0.94
CA LEU A 121 -8.76 1.59 -0.30
C LEU A 121 -8.09 0.22 -0.19
N ALA A 122 -8.12 -0.54 -1.29
CA ALA A 122 -7.33 -1.73 -1.47
C ALA A 122 -5.84 -1.36 -1.46
N VAL A 123 -5.06 -2.10 -0.66
CA VAL A 123 -3.60 -1.94 -0.56
C VAL A 123 -2.90 -3.23 -0.99
N SER A 124 -1.74 -3.07 -1.62
CA SER A 124 -0.74 -4.13 -1.80
C SER A 124 0.63 -3.63 -1.33
N VAL A 125 1.52 -4.55 -0.99
CA VAL A 125 2.90 -4.21 -0.57
C VAL A 125 3.87 -4.95 -1.46
N LYS A 126 4.82 -4.22 -2.03
CA LYS A 126 5.84 -4.78 -2.92
C LYS A 126 7.23 -4.31 -2.53
N ASN A 127 8.16 -5.25 -2.46
CA ASN A 127 9.60 -4.97 -2.55
C ASN A 127 10.08 -5.20 -3.99
N THR A 128 10.62 -6.39 -4.26
CA THR A 128 11.21 -6.81 -5.54
C THR A 128 10.22 -7.47 -6.51
N GLY A 129 9.09 -7.97 -6.01
CA GLY A 129 8.16 -8.78 -6.81
C GLY A 129 8.66 -10.21 -7.05
N HIS A 130 9.40 -10.78 -6.10
CA HIS A 130 9.86 -12.18 -6.10
C HIS A 130 8.82 -13.09 -5.40
N ASP A 131 7.54 -12.92 -5.72
CA ASP A 131 6.45 -13.64 -5.06
C ASP A 131 5.75 -14.60 -6.02
N TRP A 132 5.90 -15.89 -5.78
CA TRP A 132 5.38 -16.94 -6.66
C TRP A 132 3.85 -16.99 -6.75
N PHE A 133 3.15 -16.42 -5.78
CA PHE A 133 1.69 -16.49 -5.64
C PHE A 133 0.98 -15.16 -5.95
N GLY A 134 1.71 -14.15 -6.44
CA GLY A 134 1.17 -12.83 -6.76
C GLY A 134 0.74 -11.98 -5.56
N ARG A 135 1.07 -12.35 -4.31
CA ARG A 135 0.66 -11.67 -3.06
C ARG A 135 1.16 -10.23 -2.96
N SER A 136 2.22 -9.90 -3.70
CA SER A 136 2.81 -8.55 -3.73
C SER A 136 2.07 -7.57 -4.65
N PHE A 137 1.05 -8.04 -5.37
CA PHE A 137 0.22 -7.24 -6.26
C PHE A 137 -1.25 -7.42 -5.91
N ARG A 138 -2.02 -6.39 -6.20
CA ARG A 138 -3.48 -6.45 -6.16
C ARG A 138 -4.02 -5.50 -7.22
N ARG A 139 -4.87 -6.04 -8.11
CA ARG A 139 -5.47 -5.27 -9.21
C ARG A 139 -6.09 -3.98 -8.69
N GLY A 140 -5.75 -2.86 -9.32
CA GLY A 140 -6.37 -1.56 -9.04
C GLY A 140 -6.07 -0.97 -7.66
N SER A 141 -5.20 -1.59 -6.87
CA SER A 141 -4.87 -1.14 -5.51
C SER A 141 -3.90 0.05 -5.48
N LEU A 142 -3.74 0.63 -4.28
CA LEU A 142 -2.60 1.44 -3.91
C LEU A 142 -1.45 0.53 -3.44
N MET A 143 -0.36 0.48 -4.21
CA MET A 143 0.82 -0.30 -3.87
C MET A 143 1.80 0.51 -3.00
N LEU A 144 2.18 -0.03 -1.85
CA LEU A 144 3.31 0.47 -1.07
C LEU A 144 4.59 -0.19 -1.57
N TRP A 145 5.44 0.59 -2.24
CA TRP A 145 6.66 0.08 -2.87
C TRP A 145 7.88 0.38 -2.00
N THR A 146 8.40 -0.64 -1.31
CA THR A 146 9.49 -0.53 -0.32
C THR A 146 10.89 -0.56 -0.95
N HIS A 147 11.00 -0.83 -2.25
CA HIS A 147 12.28 -1.03 -2.96
C HIS A 147 13.31 0.09 -2.78
N LYS A 148 12.88 1.31 -2.43
CA LYS A 148 13.78 2.45 -2.19
C LYS A 148 14.29 2.55 -0.74
N MET A 149 13.81 1.74 0.19
CA MET A 149 14.25 1.70 1.59
C MET A 149 15.52 0.85 1.74
N THR A 150 16.64 1.33 1.22
CA THR A 150 17.90 0.55 1.06
C THR A 150 18.97 0.85 2.11
N LYS A 151 18.64 1.59 3.17
CA LYS A 151 19.60 1.92 4.24
C LYS A 151 20.00 0.67 5.02
N ILE A 152 21.28 0.60 5.39
CA ILE A 152 21.85 -0.41 6.27
C ILE A 152 22.60 0.33 7.38
N ASP A 153 22.31 -0.01 8.64
CA ASP A 153 22.94 0.57 9.83
C ASP A 153 23.59 -0.54 10.65
N TRP A 154 24.91 -0.46 10.82
CA TRP A 154 25.70 -1.43 11.58
C TRP A 154 25.97 -0.88 12.97
N ARG A 155 25.79 -1.72 13.99
CA ARG A 155 26.03 -1.34 15.39
C ARG A 155 26.90 -2.40 16.03
N ASP A 156 27.98 -1.98 16.67
CA ASP A 156 28.91 -2.89 17.34
C ASP A 156 28.34 -3.45 18.66
N ASP A 157 27.45 -2.69 19.29
CA ASP A 157 26.84 -3.05 20.57
C ASP A 157 25.38 -2.55 20.61
N PHE A 158 24.42 -3.47 20.72
CA PHE A 158 22.99 -3.15 20.73
C PHE A 158 22.28 -3.74 21.94
N THR A 159 21.63 -2.88 22.72
CA THR A 159 20.75 -3.29 23.82
C THR A 159 19.28 -3.12 23.39
N PRO A 160 18.50 -4.20 23.25
CA PRO A 160 17.09 -4.11 22.94
C PRO A 160 16.31 -3.31 23.98
N ALA A 161 15.24 -2.62 23.55
CA ALA A 161 14.39 -1.88 24.46
C ALA A 161 13.78 -2.83 25.52
N GLY A 162 13.90 -2.45 26.79
CA GLY A 162 13.45 -3.26 27.93
C GLY A 162 14.48 -4.28 28.44
N CYS A 163 15.65 -4.39 27.82
CA CYS A 163 16.74 -5.23 28.28
C CYS A 163 17.83 -4.40 28.99
N SER A 164 18.55 -5.03 29.92
CA SER A 164 19.69 -4.42 30.64
C SER A 164 21.05 -4.84 30.09
N GLN A 165 21.09 -5.80 29.17
CA GLN A 165 22.31 -6.37 28.59
C GLN A 165 22.27 -6.24 27.07
N SER A 166 23.44 -5.95 26.49
CA SER A 166 23.62 -5.93 25.04
C SER A 166 23.64 -7.35 24.45
N VAL A 167 23.19 -7.47 23.20
CA VAL A 167 23.29 -8.68 22.39
C VAL A 167 24.50 -8.67 21.45
N GLY A 168 25.38 -7.66 21.57
CA GLY A 168 26.56 -7.49 20.75
C GLY A 168 26.26 -6.86 19.39
N PRO A 169 27.08 -7.17 18.35
CA PRO A 169 26.95 -6.56 17.04
C PRO A 169 25.63 -6.91 16.36
N THR A 170 24.96 -5.89 15.81
CA THR A 170 23.70 -6.05 15.06
C THR A 170 23.69 -5.20 13.81
N VAL A 171 22.79 -5.56 12.88
CA VAL A 171 22.54 -4.79 11.66
C VAL A 171 21.06 -4.48 11.55
N THR A 172 20.72 -3.23 11.27
CA THR A 172 19.38 -2.81 10.89
C THR A 172 19.33 -2.66 9.37
N VAL A 173 18.46 -3.44 8.72
CA VAL A 173 18.30 -3.45 7.27
C VAL A 173 16.98 -2.81 6.86
N GLY A 174 17.01 -1.92 5.88
CA GLY A 174 15.82 -1.35 5.29
C GLY A 174 15.02 -2.36 4.47
N ALA A 175 13.71 -2.17 4.38
CA ALA A 175 12.78 -3.10 3.72
C ALA A 175 12.99 -3.28 2.20
N GLY A 176 13.83 -2.44 1.58
CA GLY A 176 14.24 -2.53 0.18
C GLY A 176 15.64 -3.09 -0.03
N VAL A 177 16.38 -3.41 1.05
CA VAL A 177 17.66 -4.10 0.95
C VAL A 177 17.41 -5.48 0.35
N GLN A 178 18.14 -5.80 -0.71
CA GLN A 178 18.05 -7.07 -1.41
C GLN A 178 19.26 -7.93 -1.03
N PHE A 179 19.02 -9.22 -0.85
CA PHE A 179 20.06 -10.23 -0.67
C PHE A 179 20.06 -11.04 -1.96
N TRP A 180 21.12 -10.91 -2.74
CA TRP A 180 21.31 -11.60 -4.02
C TRP A 180 22.56 -12.45 -3.96
#